data_AF-A0A1A6ARJ5-F1
#
_entry.id   AF-A0A1A6ARJ5-F1
#
_cell.length_a   1.000
_cell.length_b   1.000
_cell.length_c   1.000
_cell.angle_alpha   90.00
_cell.angle_beta   90.00
_cell.angle_gamma   90.00
#
_symmetry.space_group_name_H-M   'P 1'
#
loop_
_entity.id
_entity.type
_entity.pdbx_description
1 polymer ?
#
loop_
_entity_poly.entity_id
_entity_poly.type
_entity_poly.pdbx_seq_one_letter_code
_entity_poly.pdbx_strand_id
1 'polypeptide(L)'
;MIVDKFETPAGSFKVYKNSKICPFSIEESAYNTFWLNGNKTLHPEGCYKISLDLTLFSVGDIISCELDNGEMVNDGGGENTLNIVGEIGDYTIGIGAPDSDSIEEGYSQDELPKDMNHTQYELPYDTIDITKRGYIFKIKDTPSEYRDRNFRKYIELSLVWEKKEKDYSWEIVSYLTC
;
A
#
# COMPACT_ATOMS: atom_id res chain seq x y z
N MET A 1 -0.67 -5.78 14.58
CA MET A 1 0.37 -5.43 15.58
C MET A 1 1.02 -4.11 15.20
N ILE A 2 1.52 -3.32 16.16
CA ILE A 2 2.24 -2.07 15.86
C ILE A 2 3.74 -2.33 15.95
N VAL A 3 4.51 -1.94 14.92
CA VAL A 3 5.95 -2.14 14.84
C VAL A 3 6.66 -0.95 14.20
N ASP A 4 7.95 -0.78 14.52
CA ASP A 4 8.85 0.17 13.84
C ASP A 4 9.50 -0.42 12.59
N LYS A 5 9.50 -1.76 12.49
CA LYS A 5 10.16 -2.55 11.46
C LYS A 5 9.48 -3.89 11.34
N PHE A 6 9.28 -4.36 10.11
CA PHE A 6 8.75 -5.69 9.84
C PHE A 6 9.74 -6.48 8.99
N GLU A 7 10.10 -7.69 9.43
CA GLU A 7 11.03 -8.54 8.70
C GLU A 7 10.30 -9.33 7.62
N THR A 8 10.85 -9.31 6.41
CA THR A 8 10.42 -10.14 5.29
C THR A 8 11.57 -11.04 4.84
N PRO A 9 11.31 -12.08 4.04
CA PRO A 9 12.39 -12.86 3.43
C PRO A 9 13.33 -12.06 2.51
N ALA A 10 12.89 -10.88 2.04
CA ALA A 10 13.64 -10.03 1.10
C ALA A 10 14.36 -8.84 1.77
N GLY A 11 14.21 -8.65 3.08
CA GLY A 11 14.73 -7.49 3.82
C GLY A 11 13.71 -6.97 4.83
N SER A 12 14.01 -5.86 5.49
CA SER A 12 13.08 -5.25 6.45
C SER A 12 12.28 -4.13 5.80
N PHE A 13 10.96 -4.14 6.00
CA PHE A 13 10.07 -3.04 5.65
C PHE A 13 10.02 -2.02 6.80
N LYS A 14 10.12 -0.73 6.45
CA LYS A 14 10.10 0.39 7.41
C LYS A 14 9.28 1.55 6.86
N VAL A 15 8.72 2.33 7.77
CA VAL A 15 8.02 3.58 7.48
C VAL A 15 8.78 4.74 8.10
N TYR A 16 8.92 5.82 7.35
CA TYR A 16 9.59 7.04 7.79
C TYR A 16 8.65 8.23 7.62
N LYS A 17 8.50 9.04 8.68
CA LYS A 17 7.88 10.36 8.65
C LYS A 17 8.98 11.41 8.70
N ASN A 18 9.11 12.25 7.67
CA ASN A 18 10.14 13.28 7.56
C ASN A 18 11.54 12.73 7.90
N SER A 19 11.89 11.59 7.30
CA SER A 19 13.15 10.86 7.49
C SER A 19 13.39 10.27 8.89
N LYS A 20 12.39 10.24 9.78
CA LYS A 20 12.46 9.57 11.08
C LYS A 20 11.58 8.32 11.07
N ILE A 21 12.04 7.25 11.71
CA ILE A 21 11.28 6.01 11.84
C ILE A 21 9.91 6.31 12.46
N CYS A 22 8.87 5.77 11.86
CA CYS A 22 7.48 5.94 12.26
C CYS A 22 6.86 4.54 12.48
N PRO A 23 6.28 4.28 13.67
CA PRO A 23 5.58 3.03 13.90
C PRO A 23 4.37 2.89 12.98
N PHE A 24 4.08 1.66 12.55
CA PHE A 24 2.94 1.35 11.69
C PHE A 24 2.20 0.10 12.17
N SER A 25 0.91 0.01 11.82
CA SER A 25 0.14 -1.21 12.04
C SER A 25 0.36 -2.17 10.89
N ILE A 26 0.59 -3.44 11.21
CA ILE A 26 0.66 -4.53 10.24
C ILE A 26 -0.13 -5.75 10.74
N GLU A 27 -0.86 -6.38 9.84
CA GLU A 27 -1.61 -7.61 10.09
C GLU A 27 -1.62 -8.50 8.85
N GLU A 28 -1.88 -9.80 9.04
CA GLU A 28 -2.13 -10.68 7.90
C GLU A 28 -3.39 -10.21 7.16
N SER A 29 -3.31 -10.14 5.84
CA SER A 29 -4.44 -9.73 5.01
C SER A 29 -5.49 -10.83 4.95
N ALA A 30 -6.76 -10.46 5.13
CA ALA A 30 -7.88 -11.34 4.81
C ALA A 30 -8.04 -11.55 3.29
N TYR A 31 -7.53 -10.62 2.48
CA TYR A 31 -7.46 -10.71 1.02
C TYR A 31 -6.13 -11.35 0.62
N ASN A 32 -6.05 -12.68 0.72
CA ASN A 32 -4.82 -13.45 0.50
C ASN A 32 -5.01 -14.67 -0.42
N THR A 33 -6.04 -14.64 -1.26
CA THR A 33 -6.43 -15.78 -2.11
C THR A 33 -6.28 -15.42 -3.58
N PHE A 34 -5.55 -16.26 -4.32
CA PHE A 34 -5.40 -16.18 -5.76
C PHE A 34 -5.97 -17.43 -6.42
N TRP A 35 -6.65 -17.28 -7.56
CA TRP A 35 -7.32 -18.38 -8.26
C TRP A 35 -6.55 -18.75 -9.52
N LEU A 36 -5.86 -19.89 -9.47
CA LEU A 36 -5.22 -20.46 -10.65
C LEU A 36 -6.27 -21.22 -11.48
N ASN A 37 -6.16 -21.13 -12.81
CA ASN A 37 -7.03 -21.78 -13.80
C ASN A 37 -7.55 -23.15 -13.31
N GLY A 38 -8.88 -23.33 -13.30
CA GLY A 38 -9.54 -24.56 -12.83
C GLY A 38 -9.98 -24.55 -11.36
N ASN A 39 -10.29 -23.38 -10.79
CA ASN A 39 -10.79 -23.21 -9.41
C ASN A 39 -9.82 -23.65 -8.31
N LYS A 40 -8.51 -23.66 -8.57
CA LYS A 40 -7.52 -23.94 -7.53
C LYS A 40 -7.19 -22.65 -6.78
N THR A 41 -7.50 -22.62 -5.49
CA THR A 41 -7.08 -21.53 -4.59
C THR A 41 -5.62 -21.70 -4.20
N LEU A 42 -4.87 -20.61 -4.31
CA LEU A 42 -3.50 -20.48 -3.84
C LEU A 42 -3.43 -19.35 -2.81
N HIS A 43 -2.53 -19.51 -1.86
CA HIS A 43 -2.20 -18.50 -0.86
C HIS A 43 -0.69 -18.26 -0.93
N PRO A 44 -0.24 -17.00 -0.96
CA PRO A 44 1.18 -16.69 -0.96
C PRO A 44 1.80 -17.06 0.40
N GLU A 45 3.12 -17.18 0.45
CA GLU A 45 3.83 -17.43 1.70
C GLU A 45 3.74 -16.26 2.70
N GLY A 46 3.52 -15.04 2.20
CA GLY A 46 3.13 -13.91 3.04
C GLY A 46 2.21 -12.95 2.30
N CYS A 47 1.18 -12.50 3.00
CA CYS A 47 0.24 -11.48 2.53
C CYS A 47 -0.18 -10.63 3.72
N TYR A 48 0.29 -9.39 3.75
CA TYR A 48 0.11 -8.49 4.89
C TYR A 48 -0.51 -7.19 4.43
N LYS A 49 -1.37 -6.64 5.27
CA LYS A 49 -1.89 -5.29 5.15
C LYS A 49 -1.17 -4.41 6.16
N ILE A 50 -0.67 -3.29 5.66
CA ILE A 50 -0.02 -2.24 6.44
C ILE A 50 -1.00 -1.06 6.48
N SER A 51 -1.27 -0.54 7.66
CA SER A 51 -2.18 0.60 7.84
C SER A 51 -1.47 1.71 8.60
N LEU A 52 -1.41 2.89 7.99
CA LEU A 52 -0.86 4.10 8.61
C LEU A 52 -2.03 5.00 9.02
N ASP A 53 -2.27 5.16 10.32
CA ASP A 53 -3.34 6.05 10.80
C ASP A 53 -2.99 7.50 10.52
N LEU A 54 -3.81 8.13 9.67
CA LEU A 54 -3.54 9.49 9.21
C LEU A 54 -3.63 10.53 10.34
N THR A 55 -4.22 10.20 11.48
CA THR A 55 -4.23 11.08 12.67
C THR A 55 -2.85 11.32 13.25
N LEU A 56 -1.85 10.52 12.86
CA LEU A 56 -0.45 10.68 13.28
C LEU A 56 0.34 11.66 12.38
N PHE A 57 -0.30 12.19 11.33
CA PHE A 57 0.34 13.06 10.35
C PHE A 57 -0.33 14.44 10.28
N SER A 58 0.45 15.41 9.85
CA SER A 58 0.07 16.80 9.67
C SER A 58 0.29 17.21 8.22
N VAL A 59 -0.44 18.25 7.78
CA VAL A 59 -0.25 18.85 6.45
C VAL A 59 1.23 19.16 6.19
N GLY A 60 1.73 18.71 5.05
CA GLY A 60 3.12 18.87 4.63
C GLY A 60 4.08 17.76 5.08
N ASP A 61 3.64 16.82 5.94
CA ASP A 61 4.44 15.64 6.27
C ASP A 61 4.71 14.79 5.01
N ILE A 62 5.94 14.27 4.92
CA ILE A 62 6.36 13.31 3.90
C ILE A 62 6.51 11.94 4.56
N ILE A 63 5.84 10.95 3.99
CA ILE A 63 5.86 9.56 4.46
C ILE A 63 6.55 8.70 3.40
N SER A 64 7.63 8.03 3.75
CA SER A 64 8.28 7.02 2.89
C SER A 64 8.05 5.64 3.49
N CYS A 65 7.62 4.70 2.66
CA CYS A 65 7.35 3.32 3.00
C CYS A 65 8.23 2.44 2.11
N GLU A 66 9.28 1.82 2.64
CA GLU A 66 10.29 1.16 1.82
C GLU A 66 10.83 -0.14 2.44
N LEU A 67 11.20 -1.09 1.57
CA LEU A 67 12.14 -2.17 1.90
C LEU A 67 13.57 -1.62 1.97
N ASP A 68 14.38 -2.14 2.88
CA ASP A 68 15.79 -1.71 3.01
C ASP A 68 16.75 -2.44 2.06
N ASN A 69 16.27 -3.38 1.26
CA ASN A 69 17.06 -4.17 0.32
C ASN A 69 16.31 -4.44 -1.00
N GLY A 70 17.09 -4.71 -2.05
CA GLY A 70 16.62 -5.06 -3.38
C GLY A 70 16.08 -3.88 -4.20
N GLU A 71 15.64 -4.20 -5.41
CA GLU A 71 14.95 -3.28 -6.32
C GLU A 71 13.72 -4.00 -6.90
N MET A 72 12.62 -3.26 -6.99
CA MET A 72 11.37 -3.66 -7.62
C MET A 72 11.11 -2.74 -8.80
N VAL A 73 10.29 -3.22 -9.74
CA VAL A 73 9.84 -2.46 -10.89
C VAL A 73 8.36 -2.15 -10.74
N ASN A 74 7.93 -1.02 -11.31
CA ASN A 74 6.51 -0.73 -11.46
C ASN A 74 5.89 -1.81 -12.35
N ASP A 75 4.99 -2.61 -11.78
CA ASP A 75 4.29 -3.71 -12.45
C ASP A 75 2.89 -3.28 -12.93
N GLY A 76 2.59 -1.98 -12.81
CA GLY A 76 1.32 -1.37 -13.15
C GLY A 76 0.47 -1.12 -11.91
N GLY A 77 -0.76 -1.59 -11.98
CA GLY A 77 -1.78 -1.32 -10.99
C GLY A 77 -3.17 -1.71 -11.47
N GLY A 78 -4.13 -1.73 -10.55
CA GLY A 78 -5.55 -1.88 -10.83
C GLY A 78 -6.27 -0.52 -10.89
N GLU A 79 -7.60 -0.55 -10.87
CA GLU A 79 -8.38 0.66 -10.62
C GLU A 79 -8.03 1.17 -9.22
N ASN A 80 -7.46 2.38 -9.13
CA ASN A 80 -7.12 3.05 -7.86
C ASN A 80 -5.93 2.46 -7.08
N THR A 81 -5.13 1.58 -7.68
CA THR A 81 -3.96 0.98 -7.02
C THR A 81 -2.73 1.02 -7.90
N LEU A 82 -1.58 1.20 -7.28
CA LEU A 82 -0.26 1.09 -7.89
C LEU A 82 0.43 -0.11 -7.27
N ASN A 83 1.21 -0.87 -8.05
CA ASN A 83 2.03 -1.93 -7.50
C ASN A 83 3.47 -1.92 -8.04
N ILE A 84 4.39 -2.32 -7.18
CA ILE A 84 5.78 -2.62 -7.52
C ILE A 84 6.08 -4.06 -7.15
N VAL A 85 6.75 -4.79 -8.05
CA VAL A 85 7.10 -6.20 -7.87
C VAL A 85 8.56 -6.42 -8.26
N GLY A 86 9.25 -7.32 -7.56
CA GLY A 86 10.63 -7.68 -7.86
C GLY A 86 11.03 -9.03 -7.31
N GLU A 87 12.12 -9.57 -7.84
CA GLU A 87 12.74 -10.79 -7.34
C GLU A 87 13.95 -10.44 -6.47
N ILE A 88 13.88 -10.78 -5.18
CA ILE A 88 14.92 -10.48 -4.20
C ILE A 88 15.28 -11.78 -3.47
N GLY A 89 16.51 -12.26 -3.71
CA GLY A 89 16.93 -13.57 -3.20
C GLY A 89 16.12 -14.69 -3.86
N ASP A 90 15.48 -15.53 -3.03
CA ASP A 90 14.67 -16.67 -3.49
C ASP A 90 13.16 -16.36 -3.55
N TYR A 91 12.78 -15.09 -3.44
CA TYR A 91 11.40 -14.65 -3.36
C TYR A 91 11.07 -13.63 -4.44
N THR A 92 9.87 -13.75 -5.00
CA THR A 92 9.15 -12.65 -5.61
C THR A 92 8.44 -11.90 -4.48
N ILE A 93 8.60 -10.58 -4.41
CA ILE A 93 7.97 -9.72 -3.41
C ILE A 93 7.39 -8.48 -4.10
N GLY A 94 6.28 -7.98 -3.57
CA GLY A 94 5.64 -6.78 -4.08
C GLY A 94 4.99 -5.95 -3.00
N ILE A 95 4.81 -4.68 -3.32
CA ILE A 95 4.13 -3.69 -2.48
C ILE A 95 3.04 -3.03 -3.32
N GLY A 96 1.83 -2.99 -2.78
CA GLY A 96 0.70 -2.26 -3.32
C GLY A 96 0.43 -0.98 -2.55
N ALA A 97 0.05 0.09 -3.22
CA ALA A 97 -0.33 1.37 -2.62
C ALA A 97 -1.54 1.99 -3.32
N PRO A 98 -2.28 2.91 -2.67
CA PRO A 98 -3.34 3.66 -3.32
C PRO A 98 -2.79 4.58 -4.41
N ASP A 99 -3.43 4.56 -5.59
CA ASP A 99 -3.22 5.55 -6.64
C ASP A 99 -4.05 6.79 -6.31
N SER A 100 -3.44 7.79 -5.67
CA SER A 100 -4.16 9.00 -5.29
C SER A 100 -4.71 9.77 -6.49
N ASP A 101 -4.03 9.71 -7.63
CA ASP A 101 -4.43 10.47 -8.82
C ASP A 101 -5.68 9.82 -9.43
N SER A 102 -5.66 8.51 -9.63
CA SER A 102 -6.84 7.74 -10.09
C SER A 102 -8.03 7.91 -9.14
N ILE A 103 -7.80 7.89 -7.83
CA ILE A 103 -8.87 8.06 -6.83
C ILE A 103 -9.48 9.48 -6.92
N GLU A 104 -8.65 10.50 -7.12
CA GLU A 104 -9.10 11.89 -7.20
C GLU A 104 -9.80 12.22 -8.53
N GLU A 105 -9.47 11.55 -9.65
CA GLU A 105 -10.13 11.76 -10.95
C GLU A 105 -11.65 11.51 -10.91
N GLY A 106 -12.10 10.60 -10.04
CA GLY A 106 -13.51 10.33 -9.81
C GLY A 106 -14.20 11.27 -8.81
N TYR A 107 -13.47 12.21 -8.21
CA TYR A 107 -13.96 13.02 -7.10
C TYR A 107 -14.78 14.22 -7.55
N SER A 108 -16.01 14.34 -7.02
CA SER A 108 -16.87 15.51 -7.19
C SER A 108 -17.59 15.84 -5.89
N GLN A 109 -17.30 17.02 -5.32
CA GLN A 109 -17.88 17.49 -4.06
C GLN A 109 -19.41 17.57 -4.09
N ASP A 110 -19.98 17.90 -5.25
CA ASP A 110 -21.43 18.04 -5.45
C ASP A 110 -22.14 16.67 -5.58
N GLU A 111 -21.40 15.62 -5.89
CA GLU A 111 -21.90 14.25 -6.04
C GLU A 111 -21.58 13.36 -4.84
N LEU A 112 -21.01 13.94 -3.77
CA LEU A 112 -20.67 13.19 -2.58
C LEU A 112 -21.89 12.52 -1.95
N PRO A 113 -21.76 11.25 -1.52
CA PRO A 113 -22.75 10.61 -0.67
C PRO A 113 -23.05 11.48 0.56
N LYS A 114 -24.33 11.52 0.96
CA LYS A 114 -24.80 12.37 2.08
C LYS A 114 -24.13 12.10 3.43
N ASP A 115 -23.51 10.94 3.57
CA ASP A 115 -22.80 10.50 4.76
C ASP A 115 -21.28 10.65 4.66
N MET A 116 -20.79 11.28 3.59
CA MET A 116 -19.41 11.73 3.45
C MET A 116 -19.26 13.20 3.83
N ASN A 117 -18.08 13.56 4.31
CA ASN A 117 -17.74 14.96 4.58
C ASN A 117 -17.42 15.67 3.25
N HIS A 118 -17.92 16.90 3.09
CA HIS A 118 -17.62 17.77 1.95
C HIS A 118 -16.23 18.41 2.12
N THR A 119 -15.19 17.62 1.92
CA THR A 119 -13.78 18.03 2.01
C THR A 119 -13.26 18.55 0.68
N GLN A 120 -12.06 19.15 0.68
CA GLN A 120 -11.48 19.67 -0.55
C GLN A 120 -11.10 18.56 -1.55
N TYR A 121 -10.64 17.42 -1.06
CA TYR A 121 -10.16 16.28 -1.84
C TYR A 121 -10.89 14.98 -1.45
N GLU A 122 -10.70 13.90 -2.20
CA GLU A 122 -11.15 12.57 -1.76
C GLU A 122 -10.22 12.02 -0.67
N LEU A 123 -8.91 12.14 -0.87
CA LEU A 123 -7.88 11.74 0.08
C LEU A 123 -7.09 12.95 0.61
N PRO A 124 -6.69 12.97 1.91
CA PRO A 124 -5.91 14.06 2.47
C PRO A 124 -4.41 13.97 2.16
N TYR A 125 -4.01 13.10 1.23
CA TYR A 125 -2.62 12.87 0.83
C TYR A 125 -2.50 12.58 -0.67
N ASP A 126 -1.30 12.75 -1.20
CA ASP A 126 -0.91 12.36 -2.55
C ASP A 126 0.15 11.25 -2.49
N THR A 127 0.12 10.32 -3.45
CA THR A 127 1.22 9.41 -3.78
C THR A 127 2.15 10.13 -4.75
N ILE A 128 3.24 10.70 -4.23
CA ILE A 128 4.09 11.64 -4.98
C ILE A 128 5.27 10.99 -5.69
N ASP A 129 5.65 9.76 -5.29
CA ASP A 129 6.73 9.02 -5.94
C ASP A 129 6.59 7.50 -5.73
N ILE A 130 7.05 6.75 -6.73
CA ILE A 130 7.20 5.30 -6.71
C ILE A 130 8.70 5.03 -6.78
N THR A 131 9.29 4.65 -5.66
CA THR A 131 10.71 4.31 -5.62
C THR A 131 10.91 2.87 -6.06
N LYS A 132 12.16 2.48 -6.32
CA LYS A 132 12.50 1.07 -6.55
C LYS A 132 12.28 0.17 -5.33
N ARG A 133 11.89 0.72 -4.17
CA ARG A 133 11.77 -0.03 -2.91
C ARG A 133 10.46 0.22 -2.17
N GLY A 134 9.57 1.03 -2.72
CA GLY A 134 8.32 1.39 -2.07
C GLY A 134 7.74 2.71 -2.56
N TYR A 135 7.08 3.45 -1.67
CA TYR A 135 6.26 4.61 -2.03
C TYR A 135 6.56 5.82 -1.15
N ILE A 136 6.38 7.00 -1.73
CA ILE A 136 6.42 8.27 -1.00
C ILE A 136 5.05 8.95 -1.09
N PHE A 137 4.53 9.32 0.07
CA PHE A 137 3.28 10.07 0.20
C PHE A 137 3.55 11.46 0.78
N LYS A 138 2.67 12.41 0.46
CA LYS A 138 2.65 13.75 1.05
C LYS A 138 1.26 14.08 1.56
N ILE A 139 1.14 14.50 2.82
CA ILE A 139 -0.13 14.99 3.35
C ILE A 139 -0.42 16.38 2.76
N LYS A 140 -1.54 16.51 2.05
CA LYS A 140 -1.97 17.76 1.38
C LYS A 140 -3.09 18.49 2.11
N ASP A 141 -3.82 17.81 3.00
CA ASP A 141 -4.93 18.40 3.74
C ASP A 141 -5.06 17.81 5.16
N THR A 142 -6.01 18.31 5.95
CA THR A 142 -6.16 18.07 7.38
C THR A 142 -6.79 16.70 7.65
N PRO A 143 -6.04 15.65 8.06
CA PRO A 143 -6.58 14.31 8.06
C PRO A 143 -7.72 14.04 9.04
N SER A 144 -7.87 14.87 10.08
CA SER A 144 -8.99 14.77 11.01
C SER A 144 -10.36 15.06 10.36
N GLU A 145 -10.39 15.69 9.19
CA GLU A 145 -11.62 15.98 8.45
C GLU A 145 -12.08 14.79 7.59
N TYR A 146 -11.22 13.80 7.37
CA TYR A 146 -11.39 12.69 6.44
C TYR A 146 -11.70 11.38 7.19
N ARG A 147 -12.58 11.45 8.20
CA ARG A 147 -12.84 10.37 9.16
C ARG A 147 -14.20 9.69 8.99
N ASP A 148 -14.93 10.04 7.94
CA ASP A 148 -16.22 9.51 7.53
C ASP A 148 -16.13 8.08 6.96
N ARG A 149 -15.02 7.72 6.31
CA ARG A 149 -14.79 6.39 5.69
C ARG A 149 -13.44 5.80 6.05
N ASN A 150 -13.34 4.46 6.07
CA ASN A 150 -12.10 3.80 6.47
C ASN A 150 -10.94 4.04 5.50
N PHE A 151 -11.17 3.99 4.18
CA PHE A 151 -10.12 4.26 3.18
C PHE A 151 -9.60 5.71 3.24
N ARG A 152 -10.36 6.64 3.86
CA ARG A 152 -9.96 8.03 4.07
C ARG A 152 -9.24 8.26 5.41
N LYS A 153 -9.25 7.27 6.30
CA LYS A 153 -8.61 7.31 7.63
C LYS A 153 -7.17 6.81 7.64
N TYR A 154 -6.80 6.00 6.65
CA TYR A 154 -5.54 5.26 6.62
C TYR A 154 -4.89 5.38 5.25
N ILE A 155 -3.56 5.40 5.21
CA ILE A 155 -2.83 4.91 4.03
C ILE A 155 -2.71 3.40 4.22
N GLU A 156 -3.32 2.62 3.33
CA GLU A 156 -3.27 1.16 3.36
C GLU A 156 -2.35 0.63 2.25
N LEU A 157 -1.34 -0.15 2.63
CA LEU A 157 -0.44 -0.82 1.68
C LEU A 157 -0.60 -2.34 1.79
N SER A 158 -0.45 -3.02 0.66
CA SER A 158 -0.32 -4.48 0.61
C SER A 158 1.16 -4.85 0.54
N LEU A 159 1.60 -5.87 1.28
CA LEU A 159 2.95 -6.42 1.23
C LEU A 159 2.86 -7.94 1.05
N VAL A 160 3.32 -8.44 -0.10
CA VAL A 160 3.08 -9.83 -0.52
C VAL A 160 4.37 -10.46 -1.01
N TRP A 161 4.62 -11.72 -0.65
CA TRP A 161 5.75 -12.48 -1.20
C TRP A 161 5.43 -13.96 -1.41
N GLU A 162 6.12 -14.53 -2.39
CA GLU A 162 6.05 -15.93 -2.77
C GLU A 162 7.42 -16.42 -3.22
N LYS A 163 7.74 -17.70 -3.03
CA LYS A 163 8.97 -18.28 -3.56
C LYS A 163 8.99 -18.23 -5.07
N LYS A 164 10.08 -17.70 -5.63
CA LYS A 164 10.24 -17.54 -7.08
C LYS A 164 10.33 -18.86 -7.87
N GLU A 165 10.55 -19.98 -7.18
CA GLU A 165 10.59 -21.31 -7.82
C GLU A 165 9.21 -21.77 -8.32
N LYS A 166 8.13 -21.12 -7.84
CA LYS A 166 6.78 -21.38 -8.30
C LYS A 166 6.51 -20.59 -9.57
N ASP A 167 6.13 -21.28 -10.64
CA ASP A 167 5.85 -20.67 -11.96
C ASP A 167 4.77 -19.56 -11.94
N TYR A 168 3.99 -19.44 -10.86
CA TYR A 168 2.93 -18.44 -10.68
C TYR A 168 3.30 -17.32 -9.68
N SER A 169 4.57 -17.26 -9.22
CA SER A 169 4.97 -16.39 -8.11
C SER A 169 4.80 -14.90 -8.43
N TRP A 170 5.09 -14.50 -9.67
CA TRP A 170 4.88 -13.12 -10.12
C TRP A 170 3.39 -12.78 -10.14
N GLU A 171 2.57 -13.65 -10.72
CA GLU A 171 1.15 -13.42 -10.91
C GLU A 171 0.41 -13.31 -9.57
N ILE A 172 0.70 -14.18 -8.60
CA ILE A 172 0.06 -14.11 -7.28
C ILE A 172 0.46 -12.84 -6.52
N VAL A 173 1.74 -12.45 -6.58
CA VAL A 173 2.24 -11.24 -5.91
C VAL A 173 1.67 -9.98 -6.55
N SER A 174 1.71 -9.89 -7.88
CA SER A 174 1.14 -8.79 -8.66
C SER A 174 -0.36 -8.65 -8.39
N TYR A 175 -1.12 -9.75 -8.44
CA TYR A 175 -2.56 -9.72 -8.21
C TYR A 175 -2.94 -9.27 -6.80
N LEU A 176 -2.27 -9.79 -5.76
CA LEU A 176 -2.60 -9.47 -4.37
C LEU A 176 -2.04 -8.12 -3.90
N THR A 177 -1.24 -7.46 -4.74
CA THR A 177 -0.79 -6.08 -4.50
C THR A 177 -1.64 -5.04 -5.24
N CYS A 178 -2.56 -5.47 -6.11
CA CYS A 178 -3.51 -4.61 -6.80
C CYS A 178 -4.87 -4.53 -6.09
#